data_AF-A0A415EKZ8-F1
#
_entry.id   AF-A0A415EKZ8-F1
#
_cell.length_a   1.000
_cell.length_b   1.000
_cell.length_c   1.000
_cell.angle_alpha   90.00
_cell.angle_beta   90.00
_cell.angle_gamma   90.00
#
_symmetry.space_group_name_H-M   'P 1'
#
loop_
_entity.id
_entity.type
_entity.pdbx_description
1 polymer ?
#
loop_
_entity_poly.entity_id
_entity_poly.type
_entity_poly.pdbx_seq_one_letter_code
_entity_poly.pdbx_strand_id
1 'polypeptide(L)'
;MEKKKIAVIGDPSSVMIFKAVGFDVFYEEEQEKIERRIHKLADAGYVVIYITETAAQKAKAVIDEYAAATFPAIILIPSGNKSLGLGMQRVRENVEKAVGADILFKEG
;
A
#
# COMPACT_ATOMS: atom_id res chain seq x y z
N MET A 1 -10.64 -13.84 19.89
CA MET A 1 -9.61 -13.45 18.89
C MET A 1 -9.87 -12.00 18.55
N GLU A 2 -8.96 -11.08 18.85
CA GLU A 2 -9.13 -9.67 18.50
C GLU A 2 -9.31 -9.51 16.99
N LYS A 3 -10.31 -8.71 16.60
CA LYS A 3 -10.67 -8.52 15.20
C LYS A 3 -9.58 -7.65 14.55
N LYS A 4 -8.67 -8.29 13.80
CA LYS A 4 -7.62 -7.59 13.04
C LYS A 4 -8.29 -6.64 12.04
N LYS A 5 -8.03 -5.35 12.14
CA LYS A 5 -8.61 -4.31 11.26
C LYS A 5 -7.79 -4.18 9.99
N ILE A 6 -8.48 -4.19 8.86
CA ILE A 6 -7.91 -4.07 7.52
C ILE A 6 -8.55 -2.88 6.83
N ALA A 7 -7.71 -2.01 6.27
CA ALA A 7 -8.15 -0.84 5.52
C ALA A 7 -7.75 -0.95 4.04
N VAL A 8 -8.51 -0.27 3.19
CA VAL A 8 -8.19 -0.08 1.77
C VAL A 8 -8.29 1.40 1.42
N ILE A 9 -7.27 1.95 0.76
CA ILE A 9 -7.22 3.35 0.30
C ILE A 9 -7.08 3.36 -1.23
N GLY A 10 -7.94 4.09 -1.93
CA GLY A 10 -7.80 4.29 -3.37
C GLY A 10 -9.04 4.86 -4.04
N ASP A 11 -9.00 4.93 -5.37
CA ASP A 11 -10.12 5.43 -6.17
C ASP A 11 -11.37 4.52 -6.05
N PRO A 12 -12.59 5.08 -6.06
CA PRO A 12 -13.81 4.30 -5.86
C PRO A 12 -13.96 3.09 -6.79
N SER A 13 -13.61 3.24 -8.07
CA SER A 13 -13.69 2.18 -9.07
C SER A 13 -12.80 0.98 -8.76
N SER A 14 -11.64 1.19 -8.14
CA SER A 14 -10.70 0.12 -7.78
C SER A 14 -11.03 -0.54 -6.46
N VAL A 15 -11.47 0.24 -5.46
CA VAL A 15 -11.49 -0.26 -4.06
C VAL A 15 -12.88 -0.51 -3.47
N MET A 16 -13.97 -0.15 -4.16
CA MET A 16 -15.33 -0.31 -3.62
C MET A 16 -15.70 -1.77 -3.33
N ILE A 17 -15.19 -2.72 -4.12
CA ILE A 17 -15.48 -4.16 -3.94
C ILE A 17 -15.05 -4.69 -2.56
N PHE A 18 -14.04 -4.08 -1.93
CA PHE A 18 -13.55 -4.51 -0.62
C PHE A 18 -14.53 -4.25 0.53
N LYS A 19 -15.53 -3.39 0.33
CA LYS A 19 -16.64 -3.24 1.29
C LYS A 19 -17.45 -4.53 1.43
N ALA A 20 -17.61 -5.29 0.34
CA ALA A 20 -18.39 -6.53 0.34
C ALA A 20 -17.75 -7.63 1.22
N VAL A 21 -16.43 -7.57 1.43
CA VAL A 21 -15.68 -8.50 2.31
C VAL A 21 -15.47 -7.94 3.72
N GLY A 22 -16.04 -6.78 4.04
CA GLY A 22 -16.02 -6.19 5.37
C GLY A 22 -14.74 -5.43 5.72
N PHE A 23 -13.99 -4.94 4.73
CA PHE A 23 -12.84 -4.06 4.97
C PHE A 23 -13.29 -2.60 5.07
N ASP A 24 -12.53 -1.79 5.80
CA ASP A 24 -12.77 -0.35 5.89
C ASP A 24 -12.17 0.34 4.66
N VAL A 25 -13.02 0.91 3.81
CA VAL A 25 -12.62 1.49 2.53
C VAL A 25 -12.66 3.03 2.58
N PHE A 26 -11.57 3.66 2.19
CA PHE A 26 -11.37 5.11 2.18
C PHE A 26 -11.05 5.61 0.77
N TYR A 27 -11.89 6.50 0.24
CA TYR A 27 -11.72 7.09 -1.09
C TYR A 27 -10.95 8.40 -1.00
N GLU A 28 -9.62 8.30 -0.86
CA GLU A 28 -8.73 9.45 -0.73
C GLU A 28 -7.79 9.51 -1.94
N GLU A 29 -7.79 10.63 -2.66
CA GLU A 29 -6.98 10.84 -3.87
C GLU A 29 -5.97 11.98 -3.71
N GLU A 30 -6.14 12.83 -2.71
CA GLU A 30 -5.26 13.97 -2.42
C GLU A 30 -4.09 13.54 -1.53
N GLN A 31 -2.87 13.99 -1.83
CA GLN A 31 -1.65 13.61 -1.10
C GLN A 31 -1.81 13.78 0.42
N GLU A 32 -2.14 14.98 0.89
CA GLU A 32 -2.26 15.28 2.32
C GLU A 32 -3.33 14.40 3.02
N LYS A 33 -4.41 14.07 2.31
CA LYS A 33 -5.46 13.22 2.86
C LYS A 33 -5.02 11.77 2.97
N ILE A 34 -4.29 11.27 1.97
CA ILE A 34 -3.74 9.91 1.97
C ILE A 34 -2.73 9.77 3.11
N GLU A 35 -1.77 10.68 3.22
CA GLU A 35 -0.76 10.69 4.28
C GLU A 35 -1.40 10.71 5.67
N ARG A 36 -2.31 11.66 5.91
CA ARG A 36 -3.05 11.75 7.18
C ARG A 36 -3.89 10.51 7.46
N ARG A 37 -4.44 9.87 6.42
CA ARG A 37 -5.22 8.63 6.55
C ARG A 37 -4.32 7.48 7.03
N ILE A 38 -3.14 7.32 6.46
CA ILE A 38 -2.19 6.26 6.83
C ILE A 38 -1.84 6.36 8.31
N HIS A 39 -1.45 7.54 8.80
CA HIS A 39 -1.13 7.73 10.23
C HIS A 39 -2.33 7.43 11.13
N LYS A 40 -3.53 7.93 10.79
CA LYS A 40 -4.74 7.64 11.57
C LYS A 40 -5.06 6.15 11.66
N LEU A 41 -4.80 5.40 10.59
CA LEU A 41 -5.02 3.95 10.57
C LEU A 41 -3.97 3.21 11.40
N ALA A 42 -2.71 3.65 11.35
CA ALA A 42 -1.66 3.16 12.22
C ALA A 42 -2.03 3.37 13.70
N ASP A 43 -2.41 4.59 14.08
CA ASP A 43 -2.82 4.94 15.45
C ASP A 43 -4.06 4.16 15.91
N ALA A 44 -4.96 3.83 14.98
CA ALA A 44 -6.19 3.07 15.26
C ALA A 44 -5.97 1.54 15.33
N GLY A 45 -4.73 1.08 15.22
CA GLY A 45 -4.34 -0.34 15.36
C GLY A 45 -4.68 -1.20 14.13
N TYR A 46 -4.71 -0.62 12.93
CA TYR A 46 -4.85 -1.40 11.71
C TYR A 46 -3.57 -2.19 11.45
N VAL A 47 -3.72 -3.46 11.06
CA VAL A 47 -2.56 -4.35 10.84
C VAL A 47 -2.16 -4.40 9.36
N VAL A 48 -3.10 -4.14 8.45
CA VAL A 48 -2.87 -4.11 7.00
C VAL A 48 -3.60 -2.93 6.40
N ILE A 49 -2.89 -2.20 5.53
CA ILE A 49 -3.45 -1.16 4.68
C ILE A 49 -3.15 -1.55 3.23
N TYR A 50 -4.18 -1.92 2.48
CA TYR A 50 -4.07 -1.99 1.03
C TYR A 50 -4.20 -0.59 0.45
N ILE A 51 -3.34 -0.23 -0.49
CA ILE A 51 -3.37 1.08 -1.13
C ILE A 51 -3.16 0.93 -2.63
N THR A 52 -3.98 1.58 -3.44
CA THR A 52 -3.76 1.59 -4.89
C THR A 52 -2.42 2.23 -5.23
N GLU A 53 -1.73 1.74 -6.26
CA GLU A 53 -0.44 2.30 -6.71
C GLU A 53 -0.51 3.82 -6.99
N THR A 54 -1.61 4.29 -7.58
CA THR A 54 -1.84 5.73 -7.84
C THR A 54 -1.88 6.58 -6.57
N ALA A 55 -2.53 6.08 -5.51
CA ALA A 55 -2.55 6.73 -4.21
C ALA A 55 -1.19 6.60 -3.49
N ALA A 56 -0.53 5.44 -3.61
CA ALA A 56 0.77 5.21 -3.00
C ALA A 56 1.86 6.13 -3.55
N GLN A 57 1.82 6.44 -4.85
CA GLN A 57 2.75 7.37 -5.49
C GLN A 57 2.74 8.75 -4.83
N LYS A 58 1.58 9.19 -4.34
CA LYS A 58 1.40 10.50 -3.69
C LYS A 58 1.88 10.52 -2.24
N ALA A 59 1.98 9.38 -1.57
CA ALA A 59 2.31 9.27 -0.14
C ALA A 59 3.59 8.45 0.11
N LYS A 60 4.53 8.46 -0.84
CA LYS A 60 5.74 7.61 -0.77
C LYS A 60 6.54 7.81 0.52
N ALA A 61 6.74 9.06 0.96
CA ALA A 61 7.50 9.38 2.16
C ALA A 61 6.91 8.69 3.41
N VAL A 62 5.60 8.84 3.63
CA VAL A 62 4.90 8.21 4.75
C VAL A 62 4.94 6.68 4.64
N ILE A 63 4.79 6.13 3.44
CA ILE A 63 4.87 4.67 3.23
C ILE A 63 6.26 4.12 3.57
N ASP A 64 7.31 4.88 3.29
CA ASP A 64 8.69 4.50 3.61
C ASP A 64 8.97 4.54 5.12
N GLU A 65 8.33 5.45 5.87
CA GLU A 65 8.42 5.49 7.34
C GLU A 65 7.94 4.16 7.97
N TYR A 66 6.89 3.56 7.41
CA TYR A 66 6.34 2.29 7.88
C TYR A 66 7.05 1.05 7.28
N ALA A 67 8.04 1.22 6.40
CA ALA A 67 8.70 0.08 5.75
C ALA A 67 9.46 -0.84 6.73
N ALA A 68 9.97 -0.27 7.83
CA ALA A 68 10.66 -1.02 8.89
C ALA A 68 9.76 -1.33 10.10
N ALA A 69 8.52 -0.81 10.12
CA ALA A 69 7.60 -1.01 11.22
C ALA A 69 6.89 -2.37 11.10
N THR A 70 6.55 -2.98 12.25
CA THR A 70 5.76 -4.23 12.25
C THR A 70 4.33 -4.00 11.77
N PHE A 71 3.73 -2.86 12.13
CA PHE A 71 2.38 -2.47 11.72
C PHE A 71 2.27 -0.96 11.47
N PRO A 72 1.38 -0.54 10.56
CA PRO A 72 0.64 -1.38 9.61
C PRO A 72 1.53 -1.89 8.47
N ALA A 73 1.26 -3.09 7.96
CA ALA A 73 1.82 -3.53 6.69
C ALA A 73 1.10 -2.81 5.54
N ILE A 74 1.82 -2.01 4.76
CA ILE A 74 1.26 -1.23 3.64
C ILE A 74 1.53 -1.96 2.32
N ILE A 75 0.47 -2.49 1.70
CA ILE A 75 0.55 -3.34 0.49
C ILE A 75 -0.03 -2.58 -0.70
N LEU A 76 0.78 -2.42 -1.74
CA LEU A 76 0.36 -1.75 -2.97
C LEU A 76 -0.49 -2.72 -3.83
N ILE A 77 -1.61 -2.24 -4.35
CA ILE A 77 -2.47 -2.96 -5.28
C ILE A 77 -2.66 -2.19 -6.59
N PRO A 78 -2.84 -2.86 -7.74
CA PRO A 78 -3.15 -2.18 -8.99
C PRO A 78 -4.44 -1.35 -8.88
N SER A 79 -4.50 -0.24 -9.61
CA SER A 79 -5.77 0.45 -9.89
C SER A 79 -6.45 -0.19 -11.11
N GLY A 80 -7.78 -0.09 -11.20
CA GLY A 80 -8.60 -0.74 -12.23
C GLY A 80 -8.26 -0.37 -13.69
N ASN A 81 -7.59 0.77 -13.92
CA ASN A 81 -7.36 1.27 -15.28
C ASN A 81 -5.94 0.97 -15.82
N LYS A 82 -4.95 0.72 -14.94
CA LYS A 82 -3.56 0.32 -15.28
C LYS A 82 -2.74 0.17 -14.00
N SER A 83 -1.81 -0.79 -13.95
CA SER A 83 -0.75 -0.82 -12.94
C SER A 83 0.37 0.17 -13.31
N LEU A 84 0.90 0.88 -12.31
CA LEU A 84 2.09 1.72 -12.42
C LEU A 84 3.39 0.92 -12.20
N GLY A 85 3.29 -0.35 -11.79
CA GLY A 85 4.45 -1.23 -11.56
C GLY A 85 5.22 -0.93 -10.27
N LEU A 86 4.69 -0.06 -9.39
CA LEU A 86 5.34 0.34 -8.15
C LEU A 86 5.55 -0.84 -7.19
N GLY A 87 4.62 -1.80 -7.17
CA GLY A 87 4.78 -3.02 -6.38
C GLY A 87 6.01 -3.82 -6.80
N MET A 88 6.16 -4.07 -8.10
CA MET A 88 7.30 -4.80 -8.66
C MET A 88 8.61 -4.02 -8.53
N GLN A 89 8.57 -2.70 -8.71
CA GLN A 89 9.70 -1.83 -8.45
C GLN A 89 10.18 -1.97 -7.00
N ARG A 90 9.27 -1.98 -6.02
CA ARG A 90 9.62 -2.13 -4.61
C ARG A 90 10.21 -3.50 -4.30
N VAL A 91 9.73 -4.56 -4.93
CA VAL A 91 10.34 -5.89 -4.84
C VAL A 91 11.78 -5.85 -5.35
N ARG A 92 12.02 -5.27 -6.53
CA ARG A 92 13.35 -5.12 -7.12
C ARG A 92 14.29 -4.33 -6.21
N GLU A 93 13.86 -3.16 -5.73
CA GLU A 93 14.66 -2.32 -4.82
C GLU A 93 15.04 -3.06 -3.53
N ASN A 94 14.11 -3.83 -2.97
CA ASN A 94 14.37 -4.61 -1.76
C ASN A 94 15.37 -5.75 -2.02
N VAL A 95 15.31 -6.38 -3.19
CA VAL A 95 16.27 -7.42 -3.59
C VAL A 95 17.65 -6.85 -3.88
N GLU A 96 17.73 -5.73 -4.58
CA GLU A 96 18.99 -5.01 -4.79
C GLU A 96 19.62 -4.58 -3.45
N LYS A 97 18.83 -4.08 -2.49
CA LYS A 97 19.32 -3.74 -1.15
C LYS A 97 19.79 -4.95 -0.35
N ALA A 98 19.09 -6.09 -0.45
CA ALA A 98 19.38 -7.28 0.34
C ALA A 98 20.55 -8.12 -0.23
N VAL A 99 20.71 -8.13 -1.55
CA VAL A 99 21.64 -9.03 -2.27
C VAL A 99 22.76 -8.26 -2.98
N GLY A 100 22.60 -6.95 -3.20
CA GLY A 100 23.58 -6.10 -3.91
C GLY A 100 23.53 -6.23 -5.43
N ALA A 101 22.58 -6.99 -5.98
CA ALA A 101 22.42 -7.22 -7.41
C ALA A 101 20.95 -7.50 -7.76
N ASP A 102 20.55 -7.14 -8.98
CA ASP A 102 19.26 -7.55 -9.53
C ASP A 102 19.32 -9.02 -9.96
N ILE A 103 18.86 -9.91 -9.08
CA ILE A 103 18.87 -11.37 -9.31
C ILE A 103 17.53 -11.91 -9.83
N LEU A 104 16.45 -11.14 -9.73
CA LEU A 104 15.09 -11.61 -10.02
C LEU A 104 14.72 -11.50 -11.50
N PHE A 105 15.36 -10.59 -12.24
CA PHE A 105 15.00 -10.28 -13.63
C PHE A 105 16.18 -10.50 -14.59
N LYS A 106 16.86 -11.64 -14.48
CA LYS A 106 17.75 -12.09 -15.55
C LYS A 106 16.89 -12.51 -16.74
N GLU A 107 16.82 -11.65 -17.75
CA GLU A 107 16.26 -11.98 -19.06
C GLU A 107 16.96 -13.22 -19.64
N GLY A 108 16.15 -14.18 -20.06
CA GLY A 108 16.51 -15.29 -20.93
C GLY A 108 15.48 -15.38 -22.03
#